data_AF-A0A7U1BBC1-F1
#
_entry.id   AF-A0A7U1BBC1-F1
#
_cell.length_a   1.000
_cell.length_b   1.000
_cell.length_c   1.000
_cell.angle_alpha   90.00
_cell.angle_beta   90.00
_cell.angle_gamma   90.00
#
_symmetry.space_group_name_H-M   'P 1'
#
loop_
_entity.id
_entity.type
_entity.pdbx_description
1 polymer ?
#
loop_
_entity_poly.entity_id
_entity_poly.type
_entity_poly.pdbx_seq_one_letter_code
_entity_poly.pdbx_strand_id
1 'polypeptide(L)'
;MKAAIDKLNLIGEKFVVHKKTGWQEIENKKYYFGDDGVMETGWVFLYADDDSLKVYHFGDDGVKHRDKWSLINGTWQHFGEQGNWSAPEKGAKWVVENNKRYYIKSNGEKHTGWLEFEYATFYFDNNGVMNTARELQLEGRTYYFRDNGERNYFDPDGYRQDF
;
A
#
# COMPACT_ATOMS: atom_id res chain seq x y z
N MET A 1 1.51 -20.65 13.53
CA MET A 1 2.31 -20.78 12.29
C MET A 1 1.68 -21.88 11.45
N LYS A 2 0.85 -21.52 10.46
CA LYS A 2 0.13 -22.50 9.62
C LYS A 2 0.80 -22.50 8.26
N ALA A 3 1.65 -23.50 8.01
CA ALA A 3 2.31 -23.69 6.73
C ALA A 3 1.25 -24.05 5.67
N ALA A 4 1.36 -23.43 4.49
CA ALA A 4 0.60 -23.82 3.30
C ALA A 4 1.04 -25.23 2.89
N ILE A 5 0.16 -26.22 3.04
CA ILE A 5 0.42 -27.61 2.63
C ILE A 5 0.04 -27.71 1.16
N ASP A 6 1.05 -27.70 0.28
CA ASP A 6 0.88 -28.02 -1.13
C ASP A 6 0.67 -29.53 -1.32
N LYS A 7 -0.18 -29.87 -2.30
CA LYS A 7 -0.62 -31.23 -2.65
C LYS A 7 0.57 -32.18 -2.87
N LEU A 8 0.65 -33.22 -2.05
CA LEU A 8 1.61 -34.33 -2.16
C LEU A 8 1.33 -35.19 -3.40
N ASN A 9 2.19 -35.10 -4.42
CA ASN A 9 2.25 -36.08 -5.50
C ASN A 9 3.29 -37.15 -5.15
N LEU A 10 2.84 -38.40 -4.95
CA LEU A 10 3.66 -39.58 -4.70
C LEU A 10 4.12 -40.20 -6.02
N ILE A 11 5.42 -40.13 -6.30
CA ILE A 11 6.10 -41.00 -7.27
C ILE A 11 7.52 -41.26 -6.76
N GLY A 12 7.77 -42.50 -6.31
CA GLY A 12 9.10 -43.09 -6.07
C GLY A 12 10.04 -42.35 -5.11
N GLU A 13 10.02 -42.73 -3.83
CA GLU A 13 11.08 -42.51 -2.80
C GLU A 13 11.95 -41.23 -2.86
N LYS A 14 11.35 -40.09 -3.22
CA LYS A 14 11.91 -38.77 -3.01
C LYS A 14 10.77 -37.78 -2.82
N PHE A 15 10.57 -37.33 -1.58
CA PHE A 15 9.68 -36.21 -1.30
C PHE A 15 10.29 -34.95 -1.90
N VAL A 16 9.94 -34.63 -3.15
CA VAL A 16 10.28 -33.32 -3.73
C VAL A 16 9.25 -32.34 -3.22
N VAL A 17 9.55 -31.70 -2.09
CA VAL A 17 8.84 -30.49 -1.66
C VAL A 17 9.15 -29.43 -2.69
N HIS A 18 8.17 -29.06 -3.50
CA HIS A 18 8.28 -27.90 -4.38
C HIS A 18 8.16 -26.66 -3.51
N LYS A 19 9.30 -26.23 -2.99
CA LYS A 19 9.41 -25.02 -2.21
C LYS A 19 8.92 -23.83 -3.02
N LYS A 20 7.90 -23.14 -2.53
CA LYS A 20 7.43 -21.87 -3.08
C LYS A 20 8.34 -20.76 -2.56
N THR A 21 8.84 -19.94 -3.48
CA THR A 21 9.64 -18.75 -3.19
C THR A 21 9.09 -17.56 -3.97
N GLY A 22 9.50 -16.36 -3.59
CA GLY A 22 9.06 -15.11 -4.19
C GLY A 22 7.57 -14.84 -4.03
N TRP A 23 7.04 -14.02 -4.93
CA TRP A 23 5.63 -13.64 -4.96
C TRP A 23 4.73 -14.84 -5.28
N GLN A 24 3.71 -15.03 -4.45
CA GLN A 24 2.68 -16.04 -4.67
C GLN A 24 1.29 -15.41 -4.57
N GLU A 25 0.39 -15.85 -5.45
CA GLU A 25 -1.01 -15.47 -5.38
C GLU A 25 -1.85 -16.73 -5.09
N ILE A 26 -2.56 -16.69 -3.95
CA ILE A 26 -3.33 -17.81 -3.43
C ILE A 26 -4.70 -17.26 -3.02
N GLU A 27 -5.76 -17.78 -3.62
CA GLU A 27 -7.14 -17.32 -3.35
C GLU A 27 -7.29 -15.79 -3.48
N ASN A 28 -6.72 -15.20 -4.55
CA ASN A 28 -6.75 -13.76 -4.84
C ASN A 28 -6.06 -12.89 -3.76
N LYS A 29 -5.23 -13.49 -2.92
CA LYS A 29 -4.39 -12.81 -1.93
C LYS A 29 -2.93 -12.96 -2.31
N LYS A 30 -2.15 -11.89 -2.12
CA LYS A 30 -0.71 -11.88 -2.43
C LYS A 30 0.11 -12.13 -1.18
N TYR A 31 1.09 -13.02 -1.30
CA TYR A 31 2.05 -13.41 -0.29
C TYR A 31 3.46 -13.27 -0.88
N TYR A 32 4.46 -13.22 -0.02
CA TYR A 32 5.85 -13.33 -0.42
C TYR A 32 6.53 -14.39 0.43
N PHE A 33 7.27 -15.29 -0.23
CA PHE A 33 8.04 -16.34 0.42
C PHE A 33 9.51 -16.05 0.18
N GLY A 34 10.32 -16.03 1.24
CA GLY A 34 11.77 -15.83 1.13
C GLY A 34 12.44 -16.93 0.31
N ASP A 35 13.72 -16.73 0.00
CA ASP A 35 14.53 -17.73 -0.71
C ASP A 35 14.69 -19.03 0.07
N ASP A 36 14.48 -18.99 1.39
CA ASP A 36 14.41 -20.14 2.29
C ASP A 36 13.03 -20.83 2.30
N GLY A 37 12.03 -20.23 1.64
CA GLY A 37 10.66 -20.74 1.47
C GLY A 37 9.76 -20.43 2.65
N VAL A 38 10.22 -19.59 3.58
CA VAL A 38 9.42 -19.10 4.70
C VAL A 38 8.53 -17.97 4.20
N MET A 39 7.26 -18.00 4.61
CA MET A 39 6.32 -16.92 4.30
C MET A 39 6.68 -15.66 5.10
N GLU A 40 6.87 -14.55 4.41
CA GLU A 40 7.16 -13.27 5.05
C GLU A 40 5.92 -12.66 5.72
N THR A 41 6.15 -11.97 6.83
CA THR A 41 5.14 -11.20 7.58
C THR A 41 5.75 -9.87 8.03
N GLY A 42 4.93 -8.87 8.33
CA GLY A 42 5.41 -7.55 8.72
C GLY A 42 6.05 -6.76 7.58
N TRP A 43 7.03 -5.92 7.89
CA TRP A 43 7.72 -5.04 6.94
C TRP A 43 8.75 -5.82 6.12
N VAL A 44 8.64 -5.75 4.80
CA VAL A 44 9.53 -6.43 3.86
C VAL A 44 10.09 -5.40 2.87
N PHE A 45 11.40 -5.44 2.69
CA PHE A 45 12.17 -4.56 1.81
C PHE A 45 12.65 -5.38 0.61
N LEU A 46 12.19 -5.03 -0.59
CA LEU A 46 12.51 -5.75 -1.82
C LEU A 46 13.06 -4.79 -2.86
N TYR A 47 14.07 -5.19 -3.60
CA TYR A 47 14.53 -4.47 -4.79
C TYR A 47 13.73 -4.93 -5.99
N ALA A 48 13.22 -3.98 -6.77
CA ALA A 48 12.63 -4.26 -8.08
C ALA A 48 13.72 -4.39 -9.14
N ASP A 49 13.35 -4.86 -10.34
CA ASP A 49 14.29 -5.09 -11.45
C ASP A 49 15.01 -3.81 -11.93
N ASP A 50 14.48 -2.64 -11.58
CA ASP A 50 15.07 -1.31 -11.84
C ASP A 50 15.94 -0.80 -10.69
N ASP A 51 16.35 -1.69 -9.77
CA ASP A 51 17.09 -1.41 -8.53
C ASP A 51 16.36 -0.47 -7.54
N SER A 52 15.09 -0.13 -7.81
CA SER A 52 14.31 0.69 -6.87
C SER A 52 13.90 -0.13 -5.65
N LEU A 53 14.03 0.48 -4.47
CA LEU A 53 13.56 -0.13 -3.23
C LEU A 53 12.04 -0.04 -3.14
N LYS A 54 11.38 -1.19 -3.05
CA LYS A 54 9.95 -1.31 -2.75
C LYS A 54 9.79 -1.83 -1.32
N VAL A 55 8.96 -1.15 -0.55
CA VAL A 55 8.62 -1.56 0.81
C VAL A 55 7.17 -2.03 0.82
N TYR A 56 6.96 -3.20 1.41
CA TYR A 56 5.64 -3.81 1.59
C TYR A 56 5.39 -4.12 3.05
N HIS A 57 4.13 -4.29 3.40
CA HIS A 57 3.73 -4.85 4.68
C HIS A 57 2.80 -6.04 4.46
N PHE A 58 3.08 -7.14 5.14
CA PHE A 58 2.28 -8.35 5.17
C PHE A 58 1.66 -8.52 6.55
N GLY A 59 0.38 -8.87 6.63
CA GLY A 59 -0.27 -9.19 7.90
C GLY A 59 0.36 -10.42 8.57
N ASP A 60 -0.04 -10.70 9.81
CA ASP A 60 0.38 -11.92 10.53
C ASP A 60 -0.11 -13.20 9.84
N ASP A 61 -1.13 -13.08 8.98
CA ASP A 61 -1.63 -14.12 8.09
C ASP A 61 -0.85 -14.24 6.77
N GLY A 62 0.18 -13.40 6.57
CA GLY A 62 1.02 -13.35 5.37
C GLY A 62 0.40 -12.58 4.21
N VAL A 63 -0.79 -11.99 4.37
CA VAL A 63 -1.47 -11.29 3.28
C VAL A 63 -0.90 -9.88 3.11
N LYS A 64 -0.48 -9.54 1.89
CA LYS A 64 0.00 -8.19 1.55
C LYS A 64 -1.09 -7.14 1.76
N HIS A 65 -0.79 -6.08 2.51
CA HIS A 65 -1.59 -4.87 2.51
C HIS A 65 -1.48 -4.13 1.16
N ARG A 66 -2.64 -3.81 0.57
CA ARG A 66 -2.77 -3.19 -0.75
C ARG A 66 -4.04 -2.37 -0.78
N ASP A 67 -3.97 -1.19 -1.40
CA ASP A 67 -5.12 -0.28 -1.61
C ASP A 67 -5.90 0.01 -0.32
N LYS A 68 -5.18 0.32 0.76
CA LYS A 68 -5.81 0.48 2.08
C LYS A 68 -5.01 1.32 3.05
N TRP A 69 -5.76 1.79 4.04
CA TRP A 69 -5.23 2.30 5.29
C TRP A 69 -5.16 1.17 6.34
N SER A 70 -4.09 1.11 7.10
CA SER A 70 -3.95 0.19 8.24
C SER A 70 -3.29 0.90 9.43
N LEU A 71 -3.81 0.65 10.65
CA LEU A 71 -3.16 1.09 11.88
C LEU A 71 -2.08 0.08 12.27
N ILE A 72 -0.81 0.49 12.25
CA ILE A 72 0.35 -0.37 12.52
C ILE A 72 1.21 0.34 13.57
N ASN A 73 1.44 -0.31 14.72
CA ASN A 73 2.22 0.22 15.83
C ASN A 73 1.77 1.63 16.26
N GLY A 74 0.45 1.85 16.33
CA GLY A 74 -0.14 3.12 16.76
C GLY A 74 -0.09 4.26 15.73
N THR A 75 0.42 4.02 14.52
CA THR A 75 0.45 5.00 13.43
C THR A 75 -0.31 4.48 12.22
N TRP A 76 -1.13 5.33 11.60
CA TRP A 76 -1.80 4.97 10.36
C TRP A 76 -0.78 4.90 9.23
N GLN A 77 -0.87 3.86 8.43
CA GLN A 77 -0.06 3.63 7.24
C GLN A 77 -0.98 3.54 6.03
N HIS A 78 -0.52 4.06 4.92
CA HIS A 78 -1.18 3.95 3.63
C HIS A 78 -0.39 3.02 2.73
N PHE A 79 -1.10 2.10 2.08
CA PHE A 79 -0.55 1.18 1.10
C PHE A 79 -1.23 1.43 -0.23
N GLY A 80 -0.41 1.78 -1.23
CA GLY A 80 -0.89 2.09 -2.57
C GLY A 80 -1.56 0.90 -3.24
N GLU A 81 -2.08 1.14 -4.45
CA GLU A 81 -2.75 0.11 -5.24
C GLU A 81 -1.89 -1.13 -5.49
N GLN A 82 -0.55 -1.08 -5.51
CA GLN A 82 0.29 -2.29 -5.65
C GLN A 82 0.83 -2.81 -4.30
N GLY A 83 0.41 -2.19 -3.20
CA GLY A 83 0.86 -2.49 -1.83
C GLY A 83 2.18 -1.83 -1.47
N ASN A 84 2.76 -1.06 -2.40
CA ASN A 84 3.91 -0.22 -2.14
C ASN A 84 3.56 0.77 -1.01
N TRP A 85 4.45 0.85 -0.03
CA TRP A 85 4.37 1.80 1.05
C TRP A 85 5.27 3.00 0.74
N SER A 86 4.74 4.21 0.96
CA SER A 86 5.52 5.44 0.93
C SER A 86 5.68 5.98 2.34
N ALA A 87 6.93 6.09 2.78
CA ALA A 87 7.24 6.58 4.11
C ALA A 87 6.81 8.05 4.26
N PRO A 88 6.17 8.42 5.38
CA PRO A 88 6.07 9.82 5.78
C PRO A 88 7.45 10.46 5.89
N GLU A 89 7.50 11.78 5.73
CA GLU A 89 8.67 12.57 6.09
C GLU A 89 9.07 12.31 7.55
N LYS A 90 10.36 12.43 7.86
CA LYS A 90 10.86 12.19 9.21
C LYS A 90 10.14 13.07 10.24
N GLY A 91 9.45 12.43 11.19
CA GLY A 91 8.69 13.10 12.25
C GLY A 91 7.25 13.45 11.85
N ALA A 92 6.86 13.28 10.59
CA ALA A 92 5.49 13.38 10.15
C ALA A 92 4.75 12.05 10.37
N LYS A 93 3.42 12.11 10.42
CA LYS A 93 2.56 10.94 10.61
C LYS A 93 1.15 11.14 10.08
N TRP A 94 0.52 10.03 9.69
CA TRP A 94 -0.90 9.99 9.44
C TRP A 94 -1.69 9.77 10.72
N VAL A 95 -2.80 10.47 10.86
CA VAL A 95 -3.72 10.37 12.00
C VAL A 95 -5.16 10.28 11.49
N VAL A 96 -5.97 9.48 12.18
CA VAL A 96 -7.42 9.45 11.98
C VAL A 96 -8.10 9.91 13.26
N GLU A 97 -8.91 10.96 13.15
CA GLU A 97 -9.69 11.51 14.26
C GLU A 97 -11.12 11.77 13.78
N ASN A 98 -12.13 11.30 14.51
CA ASN A 98 -13.55 11.49 14.14
C ASN A 98 -13.86 11.12 12.68
N ASN A 99 -13.33 9.98 12.21
CA ASN A 99 -13.42 9.49 10.83
C ASN A 99 -12.82 10.41 9.75
N LYS A 100 -12.05 11.43 10.14
CA LYS A 100 -11.30 12.30 9.24
C LYS A 100 -9.83 11.93 9.25
N ARG A 101 -9.18 11.96 8.08
CA ARG A 101 -7.74 11.67 7.95
C ARG A 101 -6.95 12.97 7.84
N TYR A 102 -5.81 12.99 8.52
CA TYR A 102 -4.89 14.13 8.60
C TYR A 102 -3.46 13.63 8.34
N TYR A 103 -2.65 14.46 7.70
CA TYR A 103 -1.21 14.32 7.71
C TYR A 103 -0.64 15.38 8.64
N ILE A 104 0.00 14.95 9.72
CA ILE A 104 0.66 15.83 10.70
C ILE A 104 2.12 15.92 10.29
N LYS A 105 2.57 17.13 9.94
CA LYS A 105 3.95 17.43 9.58
C LYS A 105 4.87 17.27 10.79
N SER A 106 6.18 17.27 10.56
CA SER A 106 7.20 17.14 11.61
C SER A 106 7.16 18.24 12.67
N ASN A 107 6.65 19.42 12.32
CA ASN A 107 6.43 20.55 13.23
C ASN A 107 5.12 20.45 14.05
N GLY A 108 4.34 19.37 13.88
CA GLY A 108 3.08 19.13 14.58
C GLY A 108 1.84 19.77 13.95
N GLU A 109 2.00 20.56 12.89
CA GLU A 109 0.88 21.17 12.18
C GLU A 109 0.24 20.20 11.18
N LYS A 110 -1.05 20.39 10.89
CA LYS A 110 -1.74 19.68 9.80
C LYS A 110 -1.24 20.17 8.45
N HIS A 111 -1.07 19.24 7.51
CA HIS A 111 -0.82 19.56 6.11
C HIS A 111 -2.11 19.99 5.42
N THR A 112 -1.99 20.89 4.45
CA THR A 112 -3.09 21.42 3.63
C THR A 112 -2.66 21.44 2.17
N GLY A 113 -3.61 21.32 1.24
CA GLY A 113 -3.32 21.27 -0.18
C GLY A 113 -2.77 19.90 -0.62
N TRP A 114 -2.00 19.90 -1.71
CA TRP A 114 -1.43 18.68 -2.29
C TRP A 114 -0.31 18.10 -1.42
N LEU A 115 -0.33 16.79 -1.24
CA LEU A 115 0.73 16.01 -0.61
C LEU A 115 1.12 14.87 -1.55
N GLU A 116 2.36 14.89 -2.02
CA GLU A 116 2.87 13.97 -3.03
C GLU A 116 3.94 13.06 -2.43
N PHE A 117 3.77 11.76 -2.66
CA PHE A 117 4.75 10.71 -2.47
C PHE A 117 5.07 10.10 -3.82
N GLU A 118 6.14 9.31 -3.90
CA GLU A 118 6.58 8.65 -5.13
C GLU A 118 5.48 7.87 -5.87
N TYR A 119 4.53 7.30 -5.13
CA TYR A 119 3.47 6.44 -5.70
C TYR A 119 2.05 6.85 -5.32
N ALA A 120 1.88 7.94 -4.57
CA ALA A 120 0.58 8.33 -4.04
C ALA A 120 0.50 9.85 -3.87
N THR A 121 -0.60 10.43 -4.30
CA THR A 121 -0.87 11.87 -4.14
C THR A 121 -2.20 12.06 -3.45
N PHE A 122 -2.26 12.98 -2.49
CA PHE A 122 -3.46 13.29 -1.71
C PHE A 122 -3.73 14.79 -1.75
N TYR A 123 -4.97 15.18 -1.48
CA TYR A 123 -5.36 16.57 -1.30
C TYR A 123 -5.98 16.77 0.07
N PHE A 124 -5.66 17.88 0.73
CA PHE A 124 -6.20 18.26 2.03
C PHE A 124 -6.87 19.62 1.96
N ASP A 125 -8.03 19.76 2.59
CA ASP A 125 -8.71 21.04 2.72
C ASP A 125 -7.96 22.03 3.63
N ASN A 126 -8.48 23.25 3.77
CA ASN A 126 -7.88 24.29 4.61
C ASN A 126 -7.87 23.97 6.12
N ASN A 127 -8.63 22.95 6.55
CA ASN A 127 -8.62 22.45 7.94
C ASN A 127 -7.72 21.20 8.09
N GLY A 128 -7.01 20.83 7.03
CA GLY A 128 -6.15 19.66 6.95
C GLY A 128 -6.89 18.33 6.85
N VAL A 129 -8.17 18.33 6.48
CA VAL A 129 -8.94 17.10 6.25
C VAL A 129 -8.64 16.58 4.85
N MET A 130 -8.19 15.34 4.75
CA MET A 130 -7.92 14.69 3.48
C MET A 130 -9.22 14.53 2.67
N ASN A 131 -9.18 14.87 1.38
CA ASN A 131 -10.27 14.64 0.45
C ASN A 131 -10.50 13.14 0.25
N THR A 132 -11.75 12.73 0.28
CA THR A 132 -12.20 11.37 -0.07
C THR A 132 -13.37 11.39 -1.05
N ALA A 133 -13.73 12.56 -1.58
CA ALA A 133 -14.74 12.66 -2.63
C ALA A 133 -14.14 12.18 -3.96
N ARG A 134 -14.95 11.48 -4.77
CA ARG A 134 -14.53 10.94 -6.08
C ARG A 134 -14.03 12.00 -7.05
N GLU A 135 -14.55 13.21 -6.92
CA GLU A 135 -14.23 14.36 -7.77
C GLU A 135 -14.03 15.60 -6.93
N LEU A 136 -13.07 16.44 -7.33
CA LEU A 136 -12.79 17.73 -6.73
C LEU A 136 -12.45 18.74 -7.81
N GLN A 137 -13.13 19.89 -7.82
CA GLN A 137 -12.83 20.97 -8.76
C GLN A 137 -11.95 22.02 -8.09
N LEU A 138 -10.77 22.29 -8.66
CA LEU A 138 -9.82 23.31 -8.21
C LEU A 138 -9.36 24.13 -9.41
N GLU A 139 -9.47 25.46 -9.31
CA GLU A 139 -8.96 26.40 -10.34
C GLU A 139 -9.43 26.06 -11.77
N GLY A 140 -10.67 25.59 -11.93
CA GLY A 140 -11.24 25.22 -13.22
C GLY A 140 -10.81 23.85 -13.76
N ARG A 141 -10.05 23.06 -12.98
CA ARG A 141 -9.69 21.67 -13.29
C ARG A 141 -10.44 20.70 -12.38
N THR A 142 -10.80 19.54 -12.91
CA THR A 142 -11.37 18.44 -12.13
C THR A 142 -10.29 17.40 -11.84
N TYR A 143 -10.22 16.97 -10.58
CA TYR A 143 -9.33 15.94 -10.10
C TYR A 143 -10.15 14.78 -9.57
N TYR A 144 -9.73 13.57 -9.86
CA TYR A 144 -10.44 12.36 -9.44
C TYR A 144 -9.67 11.64 -8.34
N PHE A 145 -10.39 11.00 -7.44
CA PHE A 145 -9.81 10.30 -6.29
C PHE A 145 -10.46 8.93 -6.10
N ARG A 146 -9.66 8.01 -5.59
CA ARG A 146 -10.09 6.69 -5.13
C ARG A 146 -10.77 6.80 -3.76
N ASP A 147 -11.50 5.76 -3.38
CA ASP A 147 -12.17 5.69 -2.05
C ASP A 147 -11.16 5.77 -0.88
N ASN A 148 -9.90 5.40 -1.13
CA ASN A 148 -8.82 5.50 -0.15
C ASN A 148 -8.21 6.92 -0.04
N GLY A 149 -8.62 7.86 -0.90
CA GLY A 149 -8.17 9.26 -0.93
C GLY A 149 -6.98 9.54 -1.85
N GLU A 150 -6.39 8.53 -2.48
CA GLU A 150 -5.36 8.74 -3.51
C GLU A 150 -5.95 9.40 -4.75
N ARG A 151 -5.24 10.37 -5.32
CA ARG A 151 -5.51 10.93 -6.64
C ARG A 151 -5.43 9.82 -7.68
N ASN A 152 -6.51 9.67 -8.44
CA ASN A 152 -6.53 8.85 -9.63
C ASN A 152 -6.07 9.70 -10.83
N TYR A 153 -5.00 9.27 -11.49
CA TYR A 153 -4.46 9.94 -12.67
C TYR A 153 -5.17 9.53 -13.97
N PHE A 154 -6.06 8.55 -13.90
CA PHE A 154 -6.90 8.11 -15.00
C PHE A 154 -8.34 8.55 -14.76
N ASP A 155 -8.97 9.15 -15.76
CA ASP A 155 -10.41 9.36 -15.79
C ASP A 155 -11.17 8.03 -15.75
N PRO A 156 -12.47 8.02 -15.37
CA PRO A 156 -13.30 6.81 -15.38
C PRO A 156 -13.29 6.06 -16.72
N ASP A 157 -13.03 6.76 -17.82
CA ASP A 157 -12.95 6.22 -19.18
C ASP A 157 -11.53 5.72 -19.56
N GLY A 158 -10.57 5.75 -18.63
CA GLY A 158 -9.22 5.20 -18.79
C GLY A 158 -8.18 6.15 -19.40
N TYR A 159 -8.54 7.40 -19.68
CA TYR A 159 -7.60 8.39 -20.20
C TYR A 159 -6.79 9.05 -19.08
N ARG A 160 -5.49 9.26 -19.31
CA ARG A 160 -4.62 9.96 -18.37
C ARG A 160 -4.95 11.45 -18.37
N GLN A 161 -5.15 12.04 -17.19
CA GLN A 161 -5.59 13.43 -17.01
C GLN A 161 -4.50 14.50 -17.22
N ASP A 162 -3.24 14.11 -17.42
CA ASP A 162 -2.11 15.04 -17.49
C ASP A 162 -1.52 15.11 -18.92
N PHE A 163 -1.89 16.18 -19.67
CA PHE A 163 -1.07 16.87 -20.68
C PHE A 163 -1.29 18.38 -20.56
#